data_AF-A0A820FSZ8-F1
#
_entry.id   AF-A0A820FSZ8-F1
#
_cell.length_a   1.000
_cell.length_b   1.000
_cell.length_c   1.000
_cell.angle_alpha   90.00
_cell.angle_beta   90.00
_cell.angle_gamma   90.00
#
_symmetry.space_group_name_H-M   'P 1'
#
loop_
_entity.id
_entity.type
_entity.pdbx_description
1 polymer ?
#
loop_
_entity_poly.entity_id
_entity_poly.type
_entity_poly.pdbx_seq_one_letter_code
_entity_poly.pdbx_strand_id
1 'polypeptide(L)' 'MLRFTNVDHKPTRLPPVYGYRTHPLLPLRQALDPIVSKIDQLDEFIKIAKSECHFPSEHGLTREESASIYLYATDGGGQ' A
#
# COMPACT_ATOMS: atom_id res chain seq x y z
N MET A 1 3.54 18.98 32.67
CA MET A 1 2.75 18.67 31.47
C MET A 1 3.58 19.13 30.27
N LEU A 2 4.26 18.20 29.59
CA LEU A 2 5.17 18.53 28.47
C LEU A 2 4.33 18.59 27.19
N ARG A 3 4.14 19.80 26.67
CA ARG A 3 3.49 20.05 25.38
C ARG A 3 4.52 19.75 24.30
N PHE A 4 4.36 18.62 23.60
CA PHE A 4 5.15 18.32 22.41
C PHE A 4 4.86 19.41 21.37
N THR A 5 5.75 20.38 21.24
CA THR A 5 5.71 21.35 20.15
C THR A 5 6.18 20.63 18.90
N ASN A 6 5.36 20.72 17.85
CA ASN A 6 5.64 20.23 16.51
C ASN A 6 7.03 20.76 16.11
N VAL A 7 8.03 19.88 16.08
CA VAL A 7 9.38 20.22 15.64
C VAL A 7 9.24 20.78 14.22
N ASP A 8 9.85 21.94 13.99
CA ASP A 8 9.95 22.65 12.72
C ASP A 8 10.65 21.74 11.68
N HIS A 9 9.93 20.75 11.16
CA HIS A 9 10.43 19.85 10.14
C HIS A 9 9.99 20.43 8.81
N LYS A 10 10.80 21.34 8.26
CA LYS A 10 10.71 21.64 6.83
C LYS A 10 10.74 20.30 6.09
N PRO A 11 9.78 20.01 5.18
CA PRO A 11 9.82 18.77 4.43
C PRO A 11 11.12 18.76 3.64
N THR A 12 12.07 17.94 4.09
CA THR A 12 13.29 17.69 3.34
C THR A 12 12.85 16.97 2.08
N ARG A 13 13.30 17.44 0.91
CA ARG A 13 13.09 16.72 -0.34
C ARG A 13 13.81 15.37 -0.21
N LEU A 14 13.05 14.34 0.12
CA LEU A 14 13.53 12.98 0.06
C LEU A 14 13.80 12.66 -1.42
N PRO A 15 14.94 12.03 -1.74
CA PRO A 15 15.14 11.53 -3.09
C PRO A 15 14.00 10.55 -3.41
N PRO A 16 13.51 10.53 -4.67
CA PRO A 16 12.55 9.52 -5.07
C PRO A 16 13.09 8.14 -4.71
N VAL A 17 12.26 7.28 -4.13
CA VAL A 17 12.69 5.94 -3.77
C VAL A 17 12.84 5.11 -5.03
N TYR A 18 14.02 5.19 -5.65
CA TYR A 18 14.35 4.46 -6.87
C TYR A 18 14.63 2.98 -6.62
N GLY A 19 14.77 2.58 -5.35
CA GLY A 19 15.09 1.21 -4.95
C GLY A 19 14.16 0.19 -5.59
N TYR A 20 12.87 0.50 -5.73
CA TYR A 20 11.87 -0.43 -6.27
C TYR A 20 11.84 -0.54 -7.79
N ARG A 21 12.52 0.34 -8.55
CA ARG A 21 12.47 0.32 -10.03
C ARG A 21 13.12 -0.91 -10.65
N THR A 22 14.15 -1.46 -9.99
CA THR A 22 14.86 -2.66 -10.45
C THR A 22 14.39 -3.93 -9.76
N HIS A 23 13.41 -3.82 -8.84
CA HIS A 23 12.88 -4.99 -8.15
C HIS A 23 11.78 -5.64 -9.00
N PRO A 24 11.71 -6.97 -9.04
CA PRO A 24 10.62 -7.66 -9.71
C PRO A 24 9.30 -7.30 -9.03
N LEU A 25 8.25 -7.10 -9.84
CA LEU A 25 6.89 -7.01 -9.32
C LEU A 25 6.52 -8.36 -8.73
N LEU A 26 6.24 -8.38 -7.43
CA LEU A 26 5.81 -9.57 -6.73
C LEU A 26 4.28 -9.58 -6.59
N PRO A 27 3.65 -10.77 -6.53
CA PRO A 27 2.26 -10.88 -6.13
C PRO A 27 2.03 -10.22 -4.77
N LEU A 28 0.83 -9.65 -4.59
CA LEU A 28 0.51 -8.82 -3.42
C LEU A 28 0.75 -9.56 -2.09
N ARG A 29 0.43 -10.86 -2.03
CA ARG A 29 0.68 -11.68 -0.83
C ARG A 29 2.18 -11.78 -0.51
N GLN A 30 2.99 -12.11 -1.51
CA GLN A 30 4.42 -12.30 -1.35
C GLN A 30 5.13 -10.99 -0.98
N ALA A 31 4.65 -9.86 -1.49
CA ALA A 31 5.16 -8.55 -1.09
C ALA A 31 4.92 -8.24 0.39
N LEU A 32 3.87 -8.84 0.98
CA LEU A 32 3.43 -8.58 2.36
C LEU A 32 3.89 -9.65 3.35
N ASP A 33 4.53 -10.74 2.91
CA ASP A 33 5.15 -11.77 3.75
C ASP A 33 6.00 -11.19 4.91
N PRO A 34 6.85 -10.17 4.70
CA PRO A 34 7.67 -9.60 5.78
C PRO A 34 6.86 -8.99 6.93
N ILE A 35 5.59 -8.65 6.70
CA ILE A 35 4.71 -7.99 7.66
C ILE A 35 3.45 -8.79 7.96
N VAL A 36 3.31 -10.01 7.45
CA VAL A 36 2.12 -10.86 7.62
C VAL A 36 1.79 -11.10 9.09
N SER A 37 2.80 -11.25 9.95
CA SER A 37 2.61 -11.45 11.39
C SER A 37 2.06 -10.22 12.13
N LYS A 38 2.07 -9.05 11.49
CA LYS A 38 1.59 -7.79 12.05
C LYS A 38 0.18 -7.43 11.60
N ILE A 39 -0.33 -8.10 10.57
CA ILE A 39 -1.64 -7.81 9.98
C ILE A 39 -2.51 -9.05 10.13
N ASP A 40 -3.40 -9.00 11.12
CA ASP A 40 -4.46 -10.00 11.27
C ASP A 40 -5.33 -10.01 10.00
N GLN A 41 -5.80 -11.19 9.57
CA GLN A 41 -6.65 -11.36 8.40
C GLN A 41 -6.10 -10.79 7.07
N LEU A 42 -4.78 -10.66 6.92
CA LEU A 42 -4.16 -10.15 5.69
C LEU A 42 -4.68 -10.83 4.41
N ASP A 43 -4.86 -12.14 4.46
CA ASP A 43 -5.42 -12.92 3.36
C ASP A 43 -6.81 -12.48 2.93
N GLU A 44 -7.65 -12.12 3.89
CA GLU A 44 -9.01 -11.67 3.67
C GLU A 44 -9.01 -10.28 3.05
N PHE A 45 -8.19 -9.36 3.54
CA PHE A 45 -8.03 -8.04 2.94
C PHE A 45 -7.54 -8.11 1.50
N ILE A 46 -6.59 -9.00 1.20
CA ILE A 46 -6.12 -9.23 -0.17
C ILE A 46 -7.26 -9.75 -1.05
N LYS A 47 -8.09 -10.68 -0.55
CA LYS A 47 -9.25 -11.20 -1.30
C LYS A 47 -10.28 -10.12 -1.57
N ILE A 48 -10.63 -9.32 -0.56
CA ILE A 48 -11.57 -8.21 -0.69
C ILE A 48 -11.04 -7.21 -1.72
N ALA A 49 -9.80 -6.76 -1.60
CA ALA A 49 -9.20 -5.81 -2.52
C ALA A 49 -9.22 -6.30 -3.98
N LYS A 50 -8.97 -7.59 -4.22
CA LYS A 50 -9.06 -8.18 -5.56
C LYS A 50 -10.49 -8.30 -6.10
N SER A 51 -11.46 -8.48 -5.20
CA SER A 51 -12.89 -8.57 -5.54
C SER A 51 -13.48 -7.20 -5.90
N GLU A 52 -13.04 -6.16 -5.21
CA GLU A 52 -13.53 -4.78 -5.39
C GLU A 52 -12.95 -4.10 -6.63
N CYS A 53 -11.90 -4.66 -7.22
CA CYS A 53 -11.29 -4.14 -8.44
C CYS A 53 -12.02 -4.67 -9.69
N HIS A 54 -12.54 -3.75 -10.51
CA HIS A 54 -13.05 -4.08 -11.84
C HIS A 54 -11.91 -4.59 -12.73
N PHE A 55 -12.13 -5.72 -13.40
CA PHE A 55 -11.18 -6.29 -14.34
C PHE A 55 -11.88 -6.75 -15.64
N PRO A 56 -11.37 -6.39 -16.84
CA PRO A 56 -10.14 -5.64 -17.09
C PRO A 56 -10.23 -4.18 -16.60
N SER A 57 -9.12 -3.66 -16.07
CA SER A 57 -9.04 -2.26 -15.64
C SER A 57 -9.04 -1.35 -16.87
N GLU A 58 -9.75 -0.22 -16.78
CA GLU A 58 -9.77 0.82 -17.83
C GLU A 58 -8.36 1.38 -18.12
N HIS A 59 -7.46 1.27 -17.14
CA HIS A 59 -6.07 1.73 -17.25
C HIS A 59 -5.08 0.61 -17.61
N GLY A 60 -5.57 -0.58 -17.97
CA GLY A 60 -4.73 -1.72 -18.33
C GLY A 60 -3.96 -2.33 -17.15
N LEU A 61 -4.36 -2.01 -15.92
CA LEU A 61 -3.75 -2.56 -14.71
C LEU A 61 -4.11 -4.03 -14.54
N THR A 62 -3.15 -4.80 -14.04
CA THR A 62 -3.41 -6.15 -13.55
C THR A 62 -4.28 -6.10 -12.30
N ARG A 63 -4.91 -7.24 -11.98
CA ARG A 63 -5.70 -7.38 -10.76
C ARG A 63 -4.85 -7.21 -9.49
N GLU A 64 -3.57 -7.60 -9.51
CA GLU A 64 -2.65 -7.39 -8.38
C GLU A 64 -2.34 -5.90 -8.17
N GLU A 65 -2.00 -5.17 -9.24
CA GLU A 65 -1.72 -3.74 -9.18
C GLU A 65 -2.96 -2.96 -8.70
N SER A 66 -4.12 -3.28 -9.25
CA SER A 66 -5.38 -2.65 -8.84
C SER A 66 -5.67 -2.91 -7.37
N ALA A 67 -5.51 -4.15 -6.89
CA ALA A 67 -5.70 -4.49 -5.48
C ALA A 67 -4.69 -3.78 -4.56
N SER A 68 -3.44 -3.59 -4.99
CA SER A 68 -2.44 -2.85 -4.21
C SER A 68 -2.82 -1.37 -4.05
N ILE A 69 -3.35 -0.75 -5.10
CA ILE A 69 -3.84 0.64 -5.05
C ILE A 69 -5.10 0.72 -4.20
N TYR A 70 -6.02 -0.25 -4.33
CA TYR A 70 -7.23 -0.32 -3.53
C TYR A 70 -6.90 -0.32 -2.04
N LEU A 71 -6.00 -1.21 -1.57
CA LEU A 71 -5.58 -1.27 -0.17
C LEU A 71 -4.96 0.05 0.32
N TYR A 72 -4.16 0.71 -0.52
CA TYR A 72 -3.60 2.02 -0.18
C TYR A 72 -4.68 3.10 -0.06
N ALA A 73 -5.69 3.07 -0.92
CA ALA A 73 -6.77 4.05 -0.95
C ALA A 73 -7.83 3.81 0.15
N THR A 74 -8.12 2.55 0.52
CA THR A 74 -9.15 2.23 1.51
C THR A 74 -8.76 2.58 2.94
N ASP A 75 -7.47 2.59 3.27
CA ASP A 75 -6.96 3.04 4.58
C ASP A 75 -7.09 4.57 4.79
N GLY A 76 -7.33 5.35 3.72
CA GLY A 76 -7.39 6.81 3.75
C GLY A 76 -8.79 7.44 3.89
N GLY A 77 -9.86 6.65 3.96
CA GLY A 77 -11.25 7.14 3.91
C GLY A 77 -12.11 6.82 5.13
N GLY A 78 -11.53 6.28 6.21
CA GLY A 78 -12.26 5.79 7.38
C GLY A 78 -11.87 6.50 8.67
N GLN A 79 -12.12 7.82 8.75
CA GLN A 79 -12.64 8.54 9.92
C GLN A 79 -12.81 10.04 9.61
#